data_AF-A0A0T1UKH9-F1
#
_entry.id   AF-A0A0T1UKH9-F1
#
_cell.length_a   1.000
_cell.length_b   1.000
_cell.length_c   1.000
_cell.angle_alpha   90.00
_cell.angle_beta   90.00
_cell.angle_gamma   90.00
#
_symmetry.space_group_name_H-M   'P 1'
#
loop_
_entity.id
_entity.type
_entity.pdbx_description
1 polymer ?
#
loop_
_entity_poly.entity_id
_entity_poly.type
_entity_poly.pdbx_seq_one_letter_code
_entity_poly.pdbx_strand_id
1 'polypeptide(L)'
;MDKSLLTHIDAAVGSGKVTISADDSTILGIVKDAIKNGRTASFYLTKSQAEAFKLWYWTPERIKSAGLRVVSDDEKERIKSELGVDVGTFRCSRIECVCGHTYGGFEFLQQGIRQHGPDAVRSVFELKNSKLLQVNTTLLAICPNCDELLGRGITYEGEEYAGCSCCQE
;
A
#
# COMPACT_ATOMS: atom_id res chain seq x y z
N MET A 1 4.22 -7.12 -30.03
CA MET A 1 4.49 -6.18 -28.92
C MET A 1 4.23 -4.78 -29.44
N ASP A 2 3.35 -4.03 -28.79
CA ASP A 2 2.91 -2.71 -29.26
C ASP A 2 4.03 -1.68 -29.11
N LYS A 3 4.25 -0.83 -30.12
CA LYS A 3 5.21 0.29 -30.08
C LYS A 3 4.89 1.26 -28.94
N SER A 4 3.60 1.48 -28.66
CA SER A 4 3.15 2.30 -27.53
C SER A 4 3.62 1.74 -26.19
N LEU A 5 3.51 0.41 -26.00
CA LEU A 5 3.97 -0.25 -24.78
C LEU A 5 5.48 -0.08 -24.58
N LEU A 6 6.28 -0.27 -25.63
CA LEU A 6 7.73 -0.10 -25.55
C LEU A 6 8.14 1.33 -25.17
N THR A 7 7.47 2.34 -25.70
CA THR A 7 7.72 3.75 -25.32
C THR A 7 7.45 3.99 -23.83
N HIS A 8 6.37 3.41 -23.29
CA HIS A 8 6.07 3.55 -21.85
C HIS A 8 7.09 2.83 -20.97
N ILE A 9 7.56 1.64 -21.39
CA ILE A 9 8.61 0.90 -20.68
C ILE A 9 9.92 1.70 -20.71
N ASP A 10 10.31 2.21 -21.88
CA ASP A 10 11.53 3.01 -22.05
C ASP A 10 11.50 4.26 -21.18
N ALA A 11 10.37 4.98 -21.15
CA ALA A 11 10.19 6.14 -20.27
C ALA A 11 10.26 5.76 -18.78
N ALA A 12 9.67 4.62 -18.38
CA ALA A 12 9.76 4.13 -17.01
C ALA A 12 11.22 3.84 -16.63
N VAL A 13 11.96 3.13 -17.49
CA VAL A 13 13.38 2.82 -17.31
C VAL A 13 14.22 4.09 -17.23
N GLY A 14 13.99 5.06 -18.13
CA GLY A 14 14.64 6.37 -18.12
C GLY A 14 14.41 7.18 -16.84
N SER A 15 13.29 6.95 -16.14
CA SER A 15 13.00 7.57 -14.84
C SER A 15 13.65 6.86 -13.64
N GLY A 16 14.52 5.87 -13.87
CA GLY A 16 15.13 5.06 -12.82
C GLY A 16 14.22 3.98 -12.23
N LYS A 17 13.08 3.70 -12.87
CA LYS A 17 12.17 2.62 -12.47
C LYS A 17 12.53 1.36 -13.25
N VAL A 18 12.43 0.20 -12.62
CA VAL A 18 12.72 -1.09 -13.29
C VAL A 18 11.42 -1.77 -13.69
N THR A 19 11.37 -2.29 -14.92
CA THR A 19 10.32 -3.22 -15.37
C THR A 19 10.92 -4.60 -15.49
N ILE A 20 10.34 -5.58 -14.78
CA ILE A 20 10.79 -6.98 -14.81
C ILE A 20 9.68 -7.82 -15.42
N SER A 21 9.99 -8.52 -16.51
CA SER A 21 9.11 -9.55 -17.08
C SER A 21 9.72 -10.92 -16.76
N ALA A 22 9.06 -11.66 -15.87
CA ALA A 22 9.45 -12.99 -15.45
C ALA A 22 8.20 -13.77 -15.03
N ASP A 23 8.35 -15.08 -14.78
CA ASP A 23 7.28 -15.88 -14.19
C ASP A 23 6.95 -15.44 -12.75
N ASP A 24 5.76 -15.82 -12.28
CA ASP A 24 5.23 -15.39 -10.97
C ASP A 24 6.13 -15.82 -9.80
N SER A 25 6.84 -16.94 -9.90
CA SER A 25 7.70 -17.43 -8.83
C SER A 25 8.97 -16.58 -8.69
N THR A 26 9.55 -16.15 -9.83
CA THR A 26 10.69 -15.24 -9.86
C THR A 26 10.34 -13.87 -9.29
N ILE A 27 9.20 -13.30 -9.71
CA ILE A 27 8.73 -12.00 -9.19
C ILE A 27 8.48 -12.09 -7.67
N LEU A 28 7.80 -13.15 -7.22
CA LEU A 28 7.56 -13.37 -5.80
C LEU A 28 8.87 -13.56 -5.01
N GLY A 29 9.88 -14.21 -5.60
CA GLY A 29 11.22 -14.34 -5.04
C GLY A 29 11.89 -12.99 -4.77
N ILE A 30 11.80 -12.06 -5.72
CA ILE A 30 12.34 -10.69 -5.59
C ILE A 30 11.60 -9.92 -4.49
N VAL A 31 10.26 -10.00 -4.44
CA VAL A 31 9.47 -9.36 -3.38
C VAL A 31 9.86 -9.92 -2.01
N LYS A 32 9.97 -11.24 -1.88
CA LYS A 32 10.40 -11.92 -0.65
C LYS A 32 11.79 -11.48 -0.21
N ASP A 33 12.73 -11.34 -1.15
CA ASP A 33 14.08 -10.87 -0.87
C ASP A 33 14.09 -9.41 -0.40
N ALA A 34 13.34 -8.53 -1.06
CA ALA A 34 13.19 -7.13 -0.65
C ALA A 34 12.64 -7.04 0.78
N ILE A 35 11.61 -7.82 1.10
CA ILE A 35 11.07 -7.93 2.46
C ILE A 35 12.18 -8.39 3.39
N LYS A 36 12.72 -9.62 3.24
CA LYS A 36 13.66 -10.23 4.19
C LYS A 36 14.91 -9.39 4.47
N ASN A 37 15.37 -8.60 3.50
CA ASN A 37 16.56 -7.76 3.64
C ASN A 37 16.24 -6.30 4.01
N GLY A 38 15.00 -5.98 4.41
CA GLY A 38 14.63 -4.64 4.86
C GLY A 38 14.71 -3.56 3.75
N ARG A 39 14.70 -3.96 2.47
CA ARG A 39 14.82 -3.00 1.36
C ARG A 39 13.47 -2.34 1.10
N THR A 40 13.45 -1.01 1.03
CA THR A 40 12.27 -0.25 0.62
C THR A 40 12.10 -0.35 -0.89
N ALA A 41 10.93 -0.79 -1.35
CA ALA A 41 10.63 -0.91 -2.77
C ALA A 41 9.13 -0.85 -3.04
N SER A 42 8.74 -0.40 -4.23
CA SER A 42 7.36 -0.41 -4.72
C SER A 42 7.26 -1.37 -5.91
N PHE A 43 6.32 -2.30 -5.84
CA PHE A 43 6.06 -3.28 -6.89
C PHE A 43 4.67 -3.09 -7.46
N TYR A 44 4.56 -3.06 -8.79
CA TYR A 44 3.28 -3.21 -9.48
C TYR A 44 3.14 -4.69 -9.85
N LEU A 45 2.30 -5.40 -9.11
CA LEU A 45 2.07 -6.83 -9.28
C LEU A 45 0.85 -7.06 -10.16
N THR A 46 0.86 -8.09 -11.00
CA THR A 46 -0.37 -8.58 -11.62
C THR A 46 -1.32 -9.13 -10.54
N LYS A 47 -2.59 -9.37 -10.89
CA LYS A 47 -3.54 -10.01 -9.96
C LYS A 47 -3.06 -11.38 -9.46
N SER A 48 -2.49 -12.23 -10.34
CA SER A 48 -1.99 -13.55 -9.94
C SER A 48 -0.82 -13.44 -8.96
N GLN A 49 0.11 -12.53 -9.21
CA GLN A 49 1.27 -12.27 -8.35
C GLN A 49 0.84 -11.69 -6.99
N ALA A 50 -0.12 -10.78 -6.99
CA ALA A 50 -0.70 -10.20 -5.79
C ALA A 50 -1.38 -11.25 -4.90
N GLU A 51 -2.15 -12.17 -5.48
CA GLU A 51 -2.79 -13.27 -4.75
C GLU A 51 -1.76 -14.27 -4.21
N ALA A 52 -0.76 -14.65 -5.02
CA ALA A 52 0.33 -15.51 -4.56
C ALA A 52 1.12 -14.88 -3.41
N PHE A 53 1.37 -13.57 -3.48
CA PHE A 53 1.96 -12.81 -2.38
C PHE A 53 1.07 -12.81 -1.13
N LYS A 54 -0.23 -12.51 -1.29
CA LYS A 54 -1.19 -12.44 -0.19
C LYS A 54 -1.28 -13.76 0.57
N LEU A 55 -1.37 -14.88 -0.14
CA LEU A 55 -1.41 -16.23 0.45
C LEU A 55 -0.14 -16.54 1.25
N TRP A 56 1.02 -16.09 0.78
CA TRP A 56 2.29 -16.32 1.46
C TRP A 56 2.49 -15.40 2.67
N TYR A 57 2.18 -14.11 2.52
CA TYR A 57 2.55 -13.09 3.50
C TYR A 57 1.47 -12.86 4.55
N TRP A 58 0.21 -12.68 4.14
CA TRP A 58 -0.91 -12.31 5.01
C TRP A 58 -1.61 -13.52 5.62
N THR A 59 -0.88 -14.27 6.46
CA THR A 59 -1.48 -15.34 7.26
C THR A 59 -2.42 -14.76 8.33
N PRO A 60 -3.40 -15.53 8.85
CA PRO A 60 -4.25 -15.08 9.95
C PRO A 60 -3.46 -14.57 11.16
N GLU A 61 -2.35 -15.21 11.49
CA GLU A 61 -1.46 -14.83 12.60
C GLU A 61 -0.82 -13.47 12.32
N ARG A 62 -0.33 -13.24 11.10
CA ARG A 62 0.28 -11.95 10.73
C ARG A 62 -0.75 -10.82 10.66
N ILE A 63 -1.96 -11.09 10.17
CA ILE A 63 -3.06 -10.11 10.19
C ILE A 63 -3.36 -9.70 11.64
N LYS A 64 -3.45 -10.68 12.54
CA LYS A 64 -3.71 -10.43 13.96
C LYS A 64 -2.57 -9.68 14.63
N SER A 65 -1.31 -10.10 14.42
CA SER A 65 -0.14 -9.44 15.02
C SER A 65 0.00 -8.00 14.53
N ALA A 66 -0.34 -7.77 13.25
CA ALA A 66 -0.33 -6.45 12.65
C ALA A 66 -1.45 -5.51 13.11
N GLY A 67 -2.41 -6.02 13.90
CA GLY A 67 -3.58 -5.25 14.30
C GLY A 67 -4.40 -4.77 13.10
N LEU A 68 -4.32 -5.45 11.95
CA LEU A 68 -5.08 -5.11 10.76
C LEU A 68 -6.58 -5.33 11.03
N ARG A 69 -7.37 -4.28 10.83
CA ARG A 69 -8.83 -4.32 10.96
C ARG A 69 -9.46 -3.93 9.64
N VAL A 70 -10.57 -4.57 9.31
CA VAL A 70 -11.38 -4.17 8.14
C VAL A 70 -11.89 -2.75 8.39
N VAL A 71 -11.72 -1.88 7.38
CA VAL A 71 -12.34 -0.56 7.36
C VAL A 71 -13.85 -0.75 7.21
N SER A 72 -14.62 -0.19 8.15
CA SER A 72 -16.08 -0.35 8.17
C SER A 72 -16.72 0.36 6.99
N ASP A 73 -17.94 -0.05 6.61
CA ASP A 73 -18.62 0.56 5.47
C ASP A 73 -18.90 2.05 5.71
N ASP A 74 -19.25 2.46 6.94
CA ASP A 74 -19.35 3.89 7.31
C ASP A 74 -18.02 4.65 7.08
N GLU A 75 -16.88 4.03 7.38
CA GLU A 75 -15.57 4.65 7.17
C GLU A 75 -15.24 4.71 5.66
N LYS A 76 -15.62 3.69 4.88
CA LYS A 76 -15.48 3.71 3.41
C LYS A 76 -16.35 4.79 2.77
N GLU A 77 -17.60 4.93 3.20
CA GLU A 77 -18.49 5.99 2.73
C GLU A 77 -17.93 7.38 3.04
N ARG A 78 -17.36 7.54 4.25
CA ARG A 78 -16.66 8.77 4.63
C ARG A 78 -15.42 9.03 3.78
N ILE A 79 -14.58 8.03 3.53
CA ILE A 79 -13.43 8.12 2.62
C ILE A 79 -13.91 8.55 1.22
N LYS A 80 -14.96 7.93 0.69
CA LYS A 80 -15.49 8.25 -0.64
C LYS A 80 -16.04 9.66 -0.73
N SER A 81 -16.83 10.08 0.26
CA SER A 81 -17.50 11.39 0.26
C SER A 81 -16.55 12.56 0.56
N GLU A 82 -15.64 12.41 1.53
CA GLU A 82 -14.72 13.49 1.94
C GLU A 82 -13.42 13.51 1.13
N LEU A 83 -12.90 12.34 0.75
CA LEU A 83 -11.59 12.22 0.09
C LEU A 83 -11.70 11.90 -1.41
N GLY A 84 -12.90 11.53 -1.90
CA GLY A 84 -13.12 11.18 -3.30
C GLY A 84 -12.46 9.86 -3.72
N VAL A 85 -12.09 9.01 -2.76
CA VAL A 85 -11.42 7.72 -3.02
C VAL A 85 -12.41 6.59 -2.79
N ASP A 86 -12.63 5.74 -3.79
CA ASP A 86 -13.42 4.52 -3.62
C ASP A 86 -12.48 3.38 -3.21
N VAL A 87 -12.72 2.78 -2.05
CA VAL A 87 -11.89 1.69 -1.53
C VAL A 87 -12.73 0.42 -1.43
N GLY A 88 -12.23 -0.66 -2.03
CA GLY A 88 -12.86 -1.98 -1.95
C GLY A 88 -12.66 -2.64 -0.58
N THR A 89 -12.33 -3.93 -0.59
CA THR A 89 -11.90 -4.60 0.65
C THR A 89 -10.58 -3.99 1.12
N PHE A 90 -10.63 -3.22 2.21
CA PHE A 90 -9.46 -2.55 2.76
C PHE A 90 -9.31 -2.84 4.25
N ARG A 91 -8.10 -3.19 4.65
CA ARG A 91 -7.70 -3.37 6.05
C ARG A 91 -6.60 -2.38 6.38
N CYS A 92 -6.68 -1.81 7.56
CA CYS A 92 -5.68 -0.88 8.06
C CYS A 92 -5.46 -1.11 9.56
N SER A 93 -4.22 -1.00 10.02
CA SER A 93 -3.90 -0.95 11.45
C SER A 93 -4.34 0.39 12.03
N ARG A 94 -4.51 0.45 13.35
CA ARG A 94 -4.88 1.69 14.04
C ARG A 94 -3.77 2.15 14.96
N ILE A 95 -3.53 3.47 14.98
CA ILE A 95 -2.55 4.10 15.85
C ILE A 95 -3.24 5.11 16.77
N GLU A 96 -3.24 4.85 18.07
CA GLU A 96 -3.71 5.83 19.04
C GLU A 96 -2.63 6.89 19.29
N CYS A 97 -3.02 8.16 19.11
CA CYS A 97 -2.20 9.30 19.42
C CYS A 97 -2.36 9.70 20.90
N VAL A 98 -1.33 10.32 21.47
CA VAL A 98 -1.37 10.88 22.83
C VAL A 98 -2.46 11.95 23.03
N CYS A 99 -2.91 12.59 21.95
CA CYS A 99 -4.03 13.55 21.99
C CYS A 99 -5.42 12.90 22.02
N GLY A 100 -5.50 11.56 22.04
CA GLY A 100 -6.74 10.79 22.07
C GLY A 100 -7.35 10.50 20.69
N HIS A 101 -6.79 11.05 19.61
CA HIS A 101 -7.23 10.74 18.25
C HIS A 101 -6.67 9.38 17.79
N THR A 102 -7.48 8.61 17.06
CA THR A 102 -7.04 7.36 16.43
C THR A 102 -6.76 7.59 14.95
N TYR A 103 -5.53 7.35 14.53
CA TYR A 103 -5.11 7.35 13.14
C TYR A 103 -5.39 5.98 12.51
N GLY A 104 -6.23 5.94 11.47
CA GLY A 104 -6.66 4.72 10.79
C GLY A 104 -6.64 4.82 9.27
N GLY A 105 -7.58 4.14 8.62
CA GLY A 105 -7.66 4.09 7.15
C GLY A 105 -7.99 5.45 6.55
N PHE A 106 -8.94 6.17 7.15
CA PHE A 106 -9.28 7.53 6.75
C PHE A 106 -8.09 8.48 6.83
N GLU A 107 -7.42 8.55 7.99
CA GLU A 107 -6.30 9.48 8.22
C GLU A 107 -5.09 9.13 7.35
N PHE A 108 -4.86 7.85 7.10
CA PHE A 108 -3.84 7.37 6.17
C PHE A 108 -4.06 7.92 4.75
N LEU A 109 -5.27 7.78 4.21
CA LEU A 109 -5.59 8.26 2.88
C LEU A 109 -5.60 9.79 2.82
N GLN A 110 -6.13 10.45 3.86
CA GLN A 110 -6.09 11.90 3.98
C GLN A 110 -4.64 12.42 3.96
N GLN A 111 -3.73 11.78 4.71
CA GLN A 111 -2.31 12.12 4.67
C GLN A 111 -1.71 11.88 3.28
N GLY A 112 -2.01 10.74 2.64
CA GLY A 112 -1.57 10.46 1.27
C GLY A 112 -2.00 11.55 0.28
N ILE A 113 -3.24 12.03 0.38
CA ILE A 113 -3.77 13.11 -0.46
C ILE A 113 -3.02 14.42 -0.20
N ARG A 114 -2.76 14.77 1.06
CA ARG A 114 -1.98 15.97 1.40
C ARG A 114 -0.56 15.91 0.84
N GLN A 115 0.06 14.74 0.82
CA GLN A 115 1.46 14.57 0.41
C GLN A 115 1.66 14.36 -1.09
N HIS A 116 0.72 13.72 -1.77
CA HIS A 116 0.86 13.30 -3.17
C HIS A 116 -0.20 13.90 -4.10
N GLY A 117 -1.19 14.59 -3.55
CA GLY A 117 -2.35 15.08 -4.29
C GLY A 117 -3.44 14.02 -4.46
N PRO A 118 -4.70 14.47 -4.64
CA PRO A 118 -5.85 13.58 -4.72
C PRO A 118 -5.82 12.67 -5.96
N ASP A 119 -5.29 13.17 -7.08
CA ASP A 119 -5.25 12.40 -8.34
C ASP A 119 -4.30 11.21 -8.25
N ALA A 120 -3.13 11.40 -7.63
CA ALA A 120 -2.15 10.34 -7.45
C ALA A 120 -2.70 9.22 -6.57
N VAL A 121 -3.36 9.57 -5.45
CA VAL A 121 -3.98 8.59 -4.56
C VAL A 121 -5.12 7.85 -5.24
N ARG A 122 -6.05 8.57 -5.89
CA ARG A 122 -7.16 7.96 -6.64
C ARG A 122 -6.68 7.00 -7.73
N SER A 123 -5.65 7.38 -8.48
CA SER A 123 -5.08 6.55 -9.54
C SER A 123 -4.60 5.17 -9.05
N VAL A 124 -4.17 5.06 -7.78
CA VAL A 124 -3.78 3.77 -7.19
C VAL A 124 -5.01 2.87 -6.99
N PHE A 125 -6.12 3.43 -6.51
CA PHE A 125 -7.36 2.67 -6.29
C PHE A 125 -8.16 2.41 -7.58
N GLU A 126 -7.80 3.06 -8.69
CA GLU A 126 -8.38 2.82 -10.02
C GLU A 126 -7.61 1.76 -10.83
N LEU A 127 -6.55 1.17 -10.28
CA LEU A 127 -5.76 0.14 -10.96
C LEU A 127 -6.60 -1.12 -11.24
N LYS A 128 -6.88 -1.38 -12.52
CA LYS A 128 -7.77 -2.49 -12.92
C LYS A 128 -7.08 -3.85 -13.02
N ASN A 129 -5.79 -3.85 -13.36
CA ASN A 129 -5.03 -5.05 -13.75
C ASN A 129 -3.82 -5.32 -12.85
N SER A 130 -3.53 -4.42 -11.92
CA SER A 130 -2.36 -4.48 -11.07
C SER A 130 -2.66 -4.04 -9.65
N LYS A 131 -1.84 -4.52 -8.72
CA LYS A 131 -1.80 -4.07 -7.33
C LYS A 131 -0.48 -3.37 -7.08
N LEU A 132 -0.52 -2.22 -6.42
CA LEU A 132 0.66 -1.56 -5.89
C LEU A 132 0.98 -2.13 -4.50
N LEU A 133 2.13 -2.79 -4.38
CA LEU A 133 2.67 -3.28 -3.12
C LEU A 133 3.86 -2.40 -2.70
N GLN A 134 3.75 -1.75 -1.55
CA GLN A 134 4.88 -1.08 -0.91
C GLN A 134 5.55 -2.00 0.11
N VAL A 135 6.84 -2.25 -0.08
CA VAL A 135 7.67 -3.10 0.78
C VAL A 135 8.54 -2.22 1.66
N ASN A 136 8.58 -2.50 2.96
CA ASN A 136 9.36 -1.80 3.98
C ASN A 136 9.25 -0.27 3.84
N THR A 137 8.02 0.22 3.68
CA THR A 137 7.76 1.65 3.51
C THR A 137 8.15 2.42 4.77
N THR A 138 8.82 3.56 4.59
CA THR A 138 9.23 4.46 5.67
C THR A 138 8.20 5.56 5.91
N LEU A 139 6.94 5.34 5.49
CA LEU A 139 5.89 6.32 5.69
C LEU A 139 5.69 6.58 7.20
N LEU A 140 5.91 7.82 7.60
CA LEU A 140 5.68 8.29 8.96
C LEU A 140 4.24 8.76 9.08
N ALA A 141 3.45 8.12 9.94
CA ALA A 141 2.09 8.57 10.24
C ALA A 141 2.14 9.86 11.09
N ILE A 142 1.40 10.87 10.66
CA ILE A 142 1.30 12.18 11.33
C ILE A 142 -0.14 12.38 11.80
N CYS A 143 -0.32 12.63 13.10
CA CYS A 143 -1.65 12.87 13.65
C CYS A 143 -2.28 14.14 13.04
N PRO A 144 -3.46 14.08 12.41
CA PRO A 144 -4.07 15.26 11.79
C PRO A 144 -4.57 16.31 12.81
N ASN A 145 -4.66 15.95 14.10
CA ASN A 145 -5.19 16.84 15.14
C ASN A 145 -4.12 17.64 15.89
N CYS A 146 -2.90 17.09 16.00
CA CYS A 146 -1.82 17.70 16.79
C CYS A 146 -0.46 17.68 16.08
N ASP A 147 -0.41 17.20 14.85
CA ASP A 147 0.78 17.13 13.99
C ASP A 147 1.97 16.32 14.53
N GLU A 148 1.77 15.59 15.63
CA GLU A 148 2.78 14.69 16.20
C GLU A 148 3.05 13.46 15.32
N LEU A 149 4.32 13.06 15.27
CA LEU A 149 4.76 11.82 14.62
C LEU A 149 4.35 10.63 15.48
N LEU A 150 3.62 9.68 14.89
CA LEU A 150 3.03 8.56 15.63
C LEU A 150 3.99 7.40 15.89
N GLY A 151 5.30 7.59 15.67
CA GLY A 151 6.39 6.69 16.08
C GLY A 151 6.43 5.30 15.43
N ARG A 152 5.35 4.86 14.77
CA ARG A 152 5.25 3.58 14.07
C ARG A 152 4.65 3.76 12.67
N GLY A 153 5.12 2.92 11.75
CA GLY A 153 4.53 2.82 10.42
C GLY A 153 3.12 2.25 10.48
N ILE A 154 2.28 2.66 9.53
CA ILE A 154 0.93 2.10 9.37
C ILE A 154 0.97 0.87 8.46
N THR A 155 0.29 -0.19 8.89
CA THR A 155 0.14 -1.41 8.09
C THR A 155 -1.22 -1.42 7.41
N TYR A 156 -1.26 -1.79 6.13
CA TYR A 156 -2.50 -1.80 5.36
C TYR A 156 -2.49 -2.87 4.26
N GLU A 157 -3.68 -3.39 3.95
CA GLU A 157 -3.89 -4.37 2.89
C GLU A 157 -5.23 -4.10 2.20
N GLY A 158 -5.19 -3.83 0.91
CA GLY A 158 -6.33 -3.65 0.03
C GLY A 158 -6.24 -4.50 -1.23
N GLU A 159 -7.24 -4.42 -2.09
CA GLU A 159 -7.24 -5.09 -3.39
C GLU A 159 -6.20 -4.47 -4.32
N GLU A 160 -6.19 -3.14 -4.46
CA GLU A 160 -5.31 -2.39 -5.36
C GLU A 160 -4.03 -1.89 -4.67
N TYR A 161 -4.06 -1.76 -3.35
CA TYR A 161 -2.96 -1.15 -2.60
C TYR A 161 -2.64 -1.91 -1.31
N ALA A 162 -1.38 -2.28 -1.10
CA ALA A 162 -0.94 -2.94 0.13
C ALA A 162 0.45 -2.48 0.56
N GLY A 163 0.72 -2.55 1.86
CA GLY A 163 2.02 -2.30 2.46
C GLY A 163 2.48 -3.51 3.26
N CYS A 164 3.76 -3.87 3.23
CA CYS A 164 4.31 -4.96 4.02
C CYS A 164 5.70 -4.63 4.57
N SER A 165 6.13 -5.31 5.63
CA SER A 165 7.43 -5.10 6.27
C SER A 165 8.03 -6.40 6.82
N CYS A 166 9.35 -6.46 6.87
CA CYS A 166 10.08 -7.65 7.31
C CYS A 166 9.85 -8.00 8.78
N CYS A 167 9.79 -6.95 9.59
CA CYS A 167 9.63 -6.97 11.03
C CYS A 167 8.64 -5.83 11.34
N GLN A 168 7.59 -6.14 12.08
CA GLN A 168 6.91 -5.10 12.83
C GLN A 168 7.80 -4.88 14.04
N GLU A 169 8.45 -3.72 14.12
CA GLU A 169 9.20 -3.30 15.31
C GLU A 169 8.26 -3.20 16.52
#